data_AF-A0A351TGM9-F1
#
_entry.id   AF-A0A351TGM9-F1
#
_cell.length_a   1.000
_cell.length_b   1.000
_cell.length_c   1.000
_cell.angle_alpha   90.00
_cell.angle_beta   90.00
_cell.angle_gamma   90.00
#
_symmetry.space_group_name_H-M   'P 1'
#
loop_
_entity.id
_entity.type
_entity.pdbx_description
1 polymer ?
#
loop_
_entity_poly.entity_id
_entity_poly.type
_entity_poly.pdbx_seq_one_letter_code
_entity_poly.pdbx_strand_id
1 'polypeptide(L)'
;MQYTNAGPGLKKMFIAQIGSVICGVLLVIPLINLIAMVGVLVFLIISLIGLNQAGKDIAGCQKAFQFTIAQLVLSVISNFAGSGFIGTLVSVAYSVMGFLATYFVCSSVAEVLRMRSYDDIASKGDLVWKINLVCYAVEVIVSVLSHIPLLNILTGPADIIVPVASLIAGILYITFLYRSSEAL
;
A
#
# COMPACT_ATOMS: atom_id res chain seq x y z
N MET A 1 -14.68 11.15 21.76
CA MET A 1 -13.31 10.92 22.29
C MET A 1 -12.37 11.25 21.14
N GLN A 2 -11.43 12.17 21.38
CA GLN A 2 -10.62 12.82 20.33
C GLN A 2 -9.67 11.81 19.68
N TYR A 3 -9.57 11.86 18.35
CA TYR A 3 -8.62 11.09 17.53
C TYR A 3 -7.18 11.61 17.70
N THR A 4 -6.75 11.78 18.95
CA THR A 4 -5.51 12.46 19.35
C THR A 4 -4.26 11.77 18.78
N ASN A 5 -4.33 10.47 18.51
CA ASN A 5 -3.25 9.67 17.93
C ASN A 5 -3.40 9.48 16.41
N ALA A 6 -4.62 9.55 15.87
CA ALA A 6 -4.87 9.33 14.44
C ALA A 6 -4.16 10.34 13.56
N GLY A 7 -4.33 11.64 13.79
CA GLY A 7 -3.69 12.71 13.00
C GLY A 7 -2.16 12.55 12.90
N PRO A 8 -1.44 12.53 14.04
CA PRO A 8 0.00 12.29 14.05
C PRO A 8 0.44 10.96 13.42
N GLY A 9 -0.36 9.90 13.60
CA GLY A 9 -0.11 8.59 13.00
C GLY A 9 -0.18 8.62 11.47
N LEU A 10 -1.25 9.22 10.93
CA LEU A 10 -1.44 9.39 9.48
C LEU A 10 -0.37 10.31 8.88
N LYS A 11 0.07 11.34 9.60
CA LYS A 11 1.18 12.20 9.17
C LYS A 11 2.49 11.41 9.04
N LYS A 12 2.77 10.48 9.95
CA LYS A 12 3.93 9.58 9.84
C LYS A 12 3.81 8.65 8.64
N MET A 13 2.62 8.10 8.37
CA MET A 13 2.39 7.32 7.17
C MET A 13 2.59 8.13 5.89
N PHE A 14 2.15 9.39 5.86
CA PHE A 14 2.39 10.29 4.74
C PHE A 14 3.89 10.51 4.50
N ILE A 15 4.66 10.83 5.56
CA ILE A 15 6.11 11.00 5.48
C ILE A 15 6.77 9.71 4.99
N ALA A 16 6.35 8.56 5.52
CA ALA A 16 6.84 7.27 5.09
C ALA A 16 6.55 7.00 3.61
N GLN A 17 5.33 7.25 3.14
CA GLN A 17 4.95 6.98 1.76
C GLN A 17 5.73 7.86 0.78
N ILE A 18 5.90 9.15 1.08
CA ILE A 18 6.74 10.05 0.28
C ILE A 18 8.20 9.55 0.28
N GLY A 19 8.73 9.22 1.45
CA GLY A 19 10.08 8.70 1.60
C GLY A 19 10.31 7.42 0.80
N SER A 20 9.38 6.47 0.87
CA SER A 20 9.41 5.23 0.09
C SER A 20 9.37 5.48 -1.41
N VAL A 21 8.58 6.44 -1.89
CA VAL A 21 8.57 6.83 -3.32
C VAL A 21 9.91 7.41 -3.73
N ILE A 22 10.48 8.33 -2.94
CA ILE A 22 11.79 8.94 -3.22
C ILE A 22 12.88 7.85 -3.25
N CYS A 23 12.89 6.96 -2.26
CA CYS A 23 13.82 5.84 -2.23
C CYS A 23 13.63 4.90 -3.42
N GLY A 24 12.40 4.63 -3.84
CA GLY A 24 12.09 3.84 -5.03
C GLY A 24 12.72 4.41 -6.30
N VAL A 25 12.67 5.72 -6.48
CA VAL A 25 13.31 6.40 -7.62
C VAL A 25 14.84 6.34 -7.51
N LEU A 26 15.40 6.49 -6.31
CA LEU A 26 16.84 6.43 -6.08
C LEU A 26 17.45 5.04 -6.34
N LEU A 27 16.68 3.95 -6.15
CA LEU A 27 17.13 2.57 -6.44
C LEU A 27 17.41 2.33 -7.93
N VAL A 28 16.80 3.13 -8.83
CA VAL A 28 17.07 3.05 -10.28
C VAL A 28 18.48 3.55 -10.62
N ILE A 29 19.08 4.37 -9.74
CA ILE A 29 20.44 4.91 -9.91
C ILE A 29 21.46 3.95 -9.27
N PRO A 30 22.28 3.24 -10.06
CA PRO A 30 23.14 2.15 -9.56
C PRO A 30 24.16 2.58 -8.50
N LEU A 31 24.56 3.86 -8.44
CA LEU A 31 25.52 4.37 -7.44
C LEU A 31 24.96 4.57 -6.02
N ILE A 32 23.64 4.77 -5.85
CA ILE A 32 23.04 5.17 -4.55
C ILE A 32 22.24 4.01 -3.91
N ASN A 33 22.24 2.84 -4.57
CA ASN A 33 21.40 1.70 -4.24
C ASN A 33 21.51 1.26 -2.75
N LEU A 34 22.72 1.23 -2.17
CA LEU A 34 22.91 0.82 -0.77
C LEU A 34 22.22 1.78 0.23
N ILE A 35 22.33 3.09 0.02
CA ILE A 35 21.71 4.11 0.87
C ILE A 35 20.18 4.07 0.71
N ALA A 36 19.72 3.88 -0.53
CA ALA A 36 18.30 3.80 -0.83
C ALA A 36 17.65 2.56 -0.16
N MET A 37 18.31 1.41 -0.13
CA MET A 37 17.82 0.22 0.59
C MET A 37 17.64 0.46 2.09
N VAL A 38 18.61 1.12 2.74
CA VAL A 38 18.48 1.50 4.16
C VAL A 38 17.33 2.49 4.34
N GLY A 39 17.18 3.45 3.43
CA GLY A 39 16.07 4.41 3.44
C GLY A 39 14.70 3.73 3.38
N VAL A 40 14.52 2.74 2.49
CA VAL A 40 13.26 1.97 2.40
C VAL A 40 12.90 1.33 3.74
N LEU A 41 13.87 0.74 4.44
CA LEU A 41 13.65 0.14 5.76
C LEU A 41 13.27 1.19 6.81
N VAL A 42 13.92 2.35 6.81
CA VAL A 42 13.59 3.44 7.75
C VAL A 42 12.15 3.92 7.53
N PHE A 43 11.75 4.15 6.28
CA PHE A 43 10.39 4.60 5.98
C PHE A 43 9.34 3.51 6.24
N LEU A 44 9.68 2.23 6.04
CA LEU A 44 8.83 1.11 6.47
C LEU A 44 8.56 1.18 7.98
N ILE A 45 9.60 1.38 8.79
CA ILE A 45 9.47 1.49 10.25
C ILE A 45 8.62 2.72 10.64
N ILE A 46 8.83 3.86 9.98
CA ILE A 46 8.01 5.07 10.22
C ILE A 46 6.54 4.81 9.87
N SER A 47 6.27 4.10 8.77
CA SER A 47 4.92 3.70 8.37
C SER A 47 4.27 2.81 9.43
N LEU A 48 4.99 1.80 9.92
CA LEU A 48 4.53 0.92 11.00
C LEU A 48 4.25 1.67 12.30
N ILE A 49 5.11 2.62 12.69
CA ILE A 49 4.89 3.48 13.85
C ILE A 49 3.65 4.34 13.65
N GLY A 50 3.48 4.92 12.47
CA GLY A 50 2.31 5.74 12.12
C GLY A 50 1.01 4.95 12.18
N LEU A 51 1.04 3.74 11.63
CA LEU A 51 -0.10 2.84 11.56
C LEU A 51 -0.49 2.27 12.93
N ASN A 52 0.49 1.92 13.76
CA ASN A 52 0.27 1.53 15.16
C ASN A 52 -0.28 2.71 15.99
N GLN A 53 0.21 3.93 15.75
CA GLN A 53 -0.29 5.11 16.45
C GLN A 53 -1.72 5.44 16.05
N ALA A 54 -2.03 5.47 14.75
CA ALA A 54 -3.40 5.67 14.27
C ALA A 54 -4.34 4.51 14.67
N GLY A 55 -3.78 3.29 14.77
CA GLY A 55 -4.47 2.09 15.22
C GLY A 55 -5.01 2.17 16.65
N LYS A 56 -4.48 3.06 17.50
CA LYS A 56 -5.00 3.27 18.86
C LYS A 56 -6.39 3.89 18.88
N ASP A 57 -6.71 4.69 17.86
CA ASP A 57 -7.99 5.40 17.76
C ASP A 57 -8.88 4.83 16.63
N ILE A 58 -8.28 4.17 15.63
CA ILE A 58 -8.97 3.62 14.45
C ILE A 58 -8.64 2.14 14.30
N ALA A 59 -9.60 1.26 14.60
CA ALA A 59 -9.39 -0.19 14.56
C ALA A 59 -8.93 -0.71 13.17
N GLY A 60 -9.39 -0.08 12.08
CA GLY A 60 -8.91 -0.41 10.73
C GLY A 60 -7.41 -0.17 10.54
N CYS A 61 -6.86 0.91 11.09
CA CYS A 61 -5.42 1.16 11.06
C CYS A 61 -4.65 0.07 11.82
N GLN A 62 -5.20 -0.44 12.93
CA GLN A 62 -4.60 -1.56 13.64
C GLN A 62 -4.63 -2.86 12.80
N LYS A 63 -5.72 -3.12 12.07
CA LYS A 63 -5.78 -4.24 11.12
C LYS A 63 -4.76 -4.10 10.00
N ALA A 64 -4.67 -2.91 9.41
CA ALA A 64 -3.67 -2.63 8.40
C ALA A 64 -2.24 -2.83 8.92
N PHE A 65 -1.95 -2.48 10.18
CA PHE A 65 -0.65 -2.79 10.79
C PHE A 65 -0.35 -4.29 10.77
N GLN A 66 -1.33 -5.12 11.15
CA GLN A 66 -1.19 -6.58 11.11
C GLN A 66 -0.95 -7.09 9.68
N PHE A 67 -1.68 -6.56 8.70
CA PHE A 67 -1.49 -6.92 7.29
C PHE A 67 -0.12 -6.50 6.74
N THR A 68 0.37 -5.31 7.09
CA THR A 68 1.72 -4.86 6.71
C THR A 68 2.81 -5.76 7.32
N ILE A 69 2.64 -6.18 8.58
CA ILE A 69 3.57 -7.14 9.21
C ILE A 69 3.51 -8.51 8.51
N ALA A 70 2.32 -9.02 8.21
CA ALA A 70 2.17 -10.27 7.45
C ALA A 70 2.81 -10.17 6.06
N GLN A 71 2.66 -9.04 5.37
CA GLN A 71 3.30 -8.76 4.09
C GLN A 71 4.84 -8.77 4.22
N LEU A 72 5.39 -8.18 5.29
CA LEU A 72 6.83 -8.21 5.56
C LEU A 72 7.33 -9.65 5.75
N VAL A 73 6.60 -10.47 6.51
CA VAL A 73 6.92 -11.89 6.70
C VAL A 73 6.88 -12.64 5.36
N LEU A 74 5.85 -12.41 4.54
CA LEU A 74 5.75 -12.98 3.19
C LEU A 74 6.91 -12.54 2.29
N SER A 75 7.37 -11.30 2.42
CA SER A 75 8.55 -10.80 1.69
C SER A 75 9.81 -11.57 2.04
N VAL A 76 9.96 -12.02 3.29
CA VAL A 76 11.10 -12.86 3.68
C VAL A 76 10.92 -14.26 3.11
N ILE A 77 9.72 -14.85 3.26
CA ILE A 77 9.40 -16.19 2.76
C ILE A 77 9.57 -16.27 1.23
N SER A 78 9.21 -15.23 0.48
CA SER A 78 9.33 -15.21 -0.98
C SER A 78 10.78 -15.34 -1.45
N ASN A 79 11.77 -14.93 -0.65
CA ASN A 79 13.19 -15.15 -0.96
C ASN A 79 13.59 -16.63 -0.89
N PHE A 80 12.85 -17.45 -0.15
CA PHE A 80 13.10 -18.89 0.00
C PHE A 80 12.15 -19.78 -0.83
N ALA A 81 11.01 -19.23 -1.29
CA ALA A 81 9.96 -19.99 -1.97
C ALA A 81 10.35 -20.49 -3.38
N GLY A 82 11.47 -20.01 -3.95
CA GLY A 82 11.93 -20.40 -5.29
C GLY A 82 11.04 -19.87 -6.43
N SER A 83 11.39 -20.21 -7.67
CA SER A 83 10.60 -19.90 -8.87
C SER A 83 9.65 -21.05 -9.20
N GLY A 84 8.37 -20.74 -9.45
CA GLY A 84 7.33 -21.72 -9.78
C GLY A 84 5.96 -21.36 -9.20
N PHE A 85 5.03 -22.31 -9.21
CA PHE A 85 3.66 -22.12 -8.74
C PHE A 85 3.58 -21.65 -7.27
N ILE A 86 4.44 -22.19 -6.39
CA ILE A 86 4.52 -21.77 -4.98
C ILE A 86 4.98 -20.31 -4.88
N GLY A 87 5.98 -19.91 -5.66
CA GLY A 87 6.44 -18.52 -5.73
C GLY A 87 5.33 -17.56 -6.19
N THR A 88 4.53 -17.96 -7.19
CA THR A 88 3.36 -17.19 -7.62
C THR A 88 2.31 -17.06 -6.52
N LEU A 89 1.98 -18.14 -5.81
CA LEU A 89 1.03 -18.08 -4.70
C LEU A 89 1.51 -17.15 -3.58
N VAL A 90 2.80 -17.20 -3.23
CA VAL A 90 3.38 -16.29 -2.22
C VAL A 90 3.34 -14.84 -2.71
N SER A 91 3.62 -14.58 -3.99
CA SER A 91 3.52 -13.24 -4.59
C SER A 91 2.08 -12.70 -4.59
N VAL A 92 1.10 -13.53 -4.91
CA VAL A 92 -0.32 -13.18 -4.84
C VAL A 92 -0.71 -12.87 -3.39
N ALA A 93 -0.33 -13.72 -2.44
CA ALA A 93 -0.60 -13.48 -1.03
C ALA A 93 0.04 -12.17 -0.55
N TYR A 94 1.29 -11.90 -0.91
CA TYR A 94 1.98 -10.65 -0.60
C TYR A 94 1.20 -9.43 -1.10
N SER A 95 0.76 -9.48 -2.36
CA SER A 95 0.00 -8.41 -3.01
C SER A 95 -1.35 -8.18 -2.35
N VAL A 96 -2.07 -9.27 -2.00
CA VAL A 96 -3.34 -9.20 -1.28
C VAL A 96 -3.17 -8.59 0.11
N MET A 97 -2.09 -8.90 0.84
CA MET A 97 -1.83 -8.28 2.14
C MET A 97 -1.60 -6.77 2.01
N GLY A 98 -0.87 -6.33 0.97
CA GLY A 98 -0.67 -4.90 0.69
C GLY A 98 -1.95 -4.17 0.30
N PHE A 99 -2.80 -4.83 -0.48
CA PHE A 99 -4.14 -4.34 -0.76
C PHE A 99 -4.96 -4.18 0.51
N LEU A 100 -5.03 -5.23 1.35
CA LEU A 100 -5.83 -5.22 2.57
C LEU A 100 -5.34 -4.14 3.53
N ALA A 101 -4.03 -3.96 3.69
CA ALA A 101 -3.49 -2.86 4.47
C ALA A 101 -3.99 -1.50 3.97
N THR A 102 -3.92 -1.26 2.66
CA THR A 102 -4.40 -0.02 2.05
C THR A 102 -5.92 0.16 2.19
N TYR A 103 -6.68 -0.91 1.96
CA TYR A 103 -8.13 -0.94 2.11
C TYR A 103 -8.57 -0.58 3.52
N PHE A 104 -7.99 -1.21 4.54
CA PHE A 104 -8.35 -0.95 5.94
C PHE A 104 -7.97 0.46 6.39
N VAL A 105 -6.85 1.01 5.93
CA VAL A 105 -6.50 2.42 6.19
C VAL A 105 -7.52 3.33 5.52
N CYS A 106 -7.74 3.17 4.22
CA CYS A 106 -8.59 4.08 3.45
C CYS A 106 -10.04 4.02 3.91
N SER A 107 -10.62 2.83 4.05
CA SER A 107 -12.03 2.66 4.44
C SER A 107 -12.30 3.16 5.85
N SER A 108 -11.49 2.76 6.84
CA SER A 108 -11.74 3.16 8.23
C SER A 108 -11.40 4.61 8.51
N VAL A 109 -10.34 5.17 7.91
CA VAL A 109 -10.06 6.61 8.03
C VAL A 109 -11.14 7.42 7.31
N ALA A 110 -11.62 6.99 6.15
CA ALA A 110 -12.73 7.64 5.45
C ALA A 110 -14.02 7.62 6.27
N GLU A 111 -14.36 6.48 6.90
CA GLU A 111 -15.52 6.37 7.79
C GLU A 111 -15.43 7.37 8.95
N VAL A 112 -14.29 7.45 9.61
CA VAL A 112 -14.02 8.40 10.68
C VAL A 112 -14.15 9.86 10.22
N LEU A 113 -13.65 10.18 9.01
CA LEU A 113 -13.77 11.51 8.43
C LEU A 113 -15.22 11.88 8.10
N ARG A 114 -16.03 10.92 7.65
CA ARG A 114 -17.49 11.13 7.43
C ARG A 114 -18.20 11.47 8.73
N MET A 115 -17.87 10.77 9.81
CA MET A 115 -18.40 11.10 11.15
C MET A 115 -18.02 12.52 11.61
N ARG A 116 -16.98 13.11 11.01
CA ARG A 116 -16.48 14.47 11.29
C ARG A 116 -16.90 15.49 10.23
N SER A 117 -17.81 15.13 9.31
CA SER A 117 -18.31 15.99 8.22
C SER A 117 -17.25 16.39 7.18
N TYR A 118 -16.22 15.56 6.98
CA TYR A 118 -15.19 15.74 5.94
C TYR A 118 -15.38 14.75 4.76
N ASP A 119 -16.57 14.78 4.14
CA ASP A 119 -16.96 13.85 3.07
C ASP A 119 -16.11 13.99 1.80
N ASP A 120 -15.58 15.18 1.50
CA ASP A 120 -14.71 15.41 0.36
C ASP A 120 -13.40 14.65 0.50
N ILE A 121 -12.84 14.60 1.72
CA ILE A 121 -11.60 13.86 2.02
C ILE A 121 -11.90 12.37 2.07
N ALA A 122 -12.99 11.96 2.70
CA ALA A 122 -13.39 10.55 2.80
C ALA A 122 -13.59 9.90 1.42
N SER A 123 -14.18 10.63 0.47
CA SER A 123 -14.39 10.15 -0.90
C SER A 123 -13.07 9.85 -1.63
N LYS A 124 -11.98 10.53 -1.29
CA LYS A 124 -10.65 10.22 -1.84
C LYS A 124 -10.12 8.88 -1.34
N GLY A 125 -10.30 8.59 -0.05
CA GLY A 125 -9.97 7.27 0.52
C GLY A 125 -10.70 6.16 -0.24
N ASP A 126 -11.99 6.38 -0.55
CA ASP A 126 -12.77 5.43 -1.33
C ASP A 126 -12.26 5.20 -2.74
N LEU A 127 -11.88 6.27 -3.43
CA LEU A 127 -11.29 6.17 -4.76
C LEU A 127 -9.96 5.40 -4.73
N VAL A 128 -9.12 5.65 -3.73
CA VAL A 128 -7.81 4.98 -3.59
C VAL A 128 -7.97 3.46 -3.48
N TRP A 129 -8.79 2.96 -2.55
CA TRP A 129 -8.90 1.52 -2.38
C TRP A 129 -9.62 0.86 -3.55
N LYS A 130 -10.57 1.54 -4.21
CA LYS A 130 -11.26 1.01 -5.41
C LYS A 130 -10.32 0.89 -6.60
N ILE A 131 -9.48 1.89 -6.86
CA ILE A 131 -8.48 1.81 -7.93
C ILE A 131 -7.50 0.68 -7.63
N ASN A 132 -6.97 0.61 -6.40
CA ASN A 132 -6.08 -0.47 -6.01
C ASN A 132 -6.74 -1.86 -6.13
N LEU A 133 -8.01 -2.01 -5.75
CA LEU A 133 -8.73 -3.29 -5.89
C LEU A 133 -8.72 -3.76 -7.35
N VAL A 134 -9.00 -2.84 -8.29
CA VAL A 134 -8.99 -3.17 -9.73
C VAL A 134 -7.58 -3.52 -10.18
N CYS A 135 -6.56 -2.74 -9.80
CA CYS A 135 -5.16 -3.03 -10.12
C CYS A 135 -4.75 -4.44 -9.64
N TYR A 136 -4.97 -4.74 -8.37
CA TYR A 136 -4.60 -6.03 -7.79
C TYR A 136 -5.40 -7.19 -8.40
N ALA A 137 -6.69 -7.00 -8.69
CA ALA A 137 -7.48 -8.03 -9.37
C ALA A 137 -6.90 -8.35 -10.76
N VAL A 138 -6.52 -7.33 -11.52
CA VAL A 138 -5.88 -7.50 -12.83
C VAL A 138 -4.52 -8.18 -12.69
N GLU A 139 -3.67 -7.76 -11.74
CA GLU A 139 -2.36 -8.38 -11.49
C GLU A 139 -2.48 -9.87 -11.16
N VAL A 140 -3.43 -10.25 -10.30
CA VAL A 140 -3.66 -11.64 -9.94
C VAL A 140 -4.13 -12.45 -11.14
N ILE A 141 -5.06 -11.91 -11.94
CA ILE A 141 -5.56 -12.57 -13.15
C ILE A 141 -4.42 -12.76 -14.15
N VAL A 142 -3.62 -11.73 -14.40
CA VAL A 142 -2.44 -11.75 -15.29
C VAL A 142 -1.40 -12.74 -14.79
N SER A 143 -1.13 -12.76 -13.49
CA SER A 143 -0.16 -13.68 -12.88
C SER A 143 -0.59 -15.14 -12.95
N VAL A 144 -1.89 -15.43 -13.02
CA VAL A 144 -2.40 -16.81 -13.22
C VAL A 144 -2.39 -17.16 -14.71
N LEU A 145 -2.79 -16.23 -15.59
CA LEU A 145 -2.79 -16.42 -17.04
C LEU A 145 -1.39 -16.64 -17.62
N SER A 146 -0.35 -16.05 -17.02
CA SER A 146 1.04 -16.21 -17.46
C SER A 146 1.57 -17.64 -17.35
N HIS A 147 0.95 -18.49 -16.53
CA HIS A 147 1.25 -19.93 -16.47
C HIS A 147 0.69 -20.71 -17.67
N ILE A 148 -0.16 -20.08 -18.50
CA ILE A 148 -0.73 -20.68 -19.71
C ILE A 148 -0.06 -20.04 -20.94
N PRO A 149 0.86 -20.75 -21.64
CA PRO A 149 1.68 -20.18 -22.72
C PRO A 149 0.88 -19.52 -23.85
N LEU A 150 -0.34 -19.99 -24.13
CA LEU A 150 -1.19 -19.49 -25.22
C LEU A 150 -1.95 -18.20 -24.87
N LEU A 151 -2.13 -17.87 -23.59
CA LEU A 151 -2.88 -16.70 -23.14
C LEU A 151 -1.98 -15.53 -22.70
N ASN A 152 -0.66 -15.73 -22.72
CA ASN A 152 0.32 -14.72 -22.31
C ASN A 152 0.41 -13.50 -23.24
N ILE A 153 -0.26 -13.48 -24.40
CA ILE A 153 -0.35 -12.28 -25.26
C ILE A 153 -1.31 -11.24 -24.66
N LEU A 154 -2.25 -11.67 -23.81
CA LEU A 154 -3.25 -10.80 -23.19
C LEU A 154 -2.72 -10.04 -21.96
N THR A 155 -1.53 -10.38 -21.47
CA THR A 155 -0.89 -9.76 -20.30
C THR A 155 -0.19 -8.44 -20.64
N GLY A 156 0.28 -8.29 -21.89
CA GLY A 156 1.03 -7.10 -22.32
C GLY A 156 0.34 -5.74 -22.11
N PRO A 157 -0.98 -5.57 -22.37
CA PRO A 157 -1.67 -4.32 -22.06
C PRO A 157 -1.75 -4.00 -20.56
N ALA A 158 -1.84 -5.02 -19.70
CA ALA A 158 -1.92 -4.85 -18.26
C ALA A 158 -0.60 -4.33 -17.67
N ASP A 159 0.54 -4.76 -18.24
CA ASP A 159 1.87 -4.32 -17.82
C ASP A 159 2.11 -2.81 -18.01
N ILE A 160 1.29 -2.15 -18.84
CA ILE A 160 1.35 -0.69 -19.04
C ILE A 160 0.27 0.01 -18.22
N ILE A 161 -0.96 -0.48 -18.26
CA ILE A 161 -2.12 0.20 -17.64
C ILE A 161 -2.05 0.13 -16.11
N VAL A 162 -1.69 -1.02 -15.55
CA VAL A 162 -1.69 -1.24 -14.10
C VAL A 162 -0.68 -0.33 -13.39
N PRO A 163 0.60 -0.22 -13.81
CA PRO A 163 1.54 0.67 -13.14
C PRO A 163 1.10 2.14 -13.15
N VAL A 164 0.48 2.60 -14.24
CA VAL A 164 -0.05 3.98 -14.33
C VAL A 164 -1.21 4.18 -13.35
N ALA A 165 -2.15 3.24 -13.29
CA ALA A 165 -3.26 3.29 -12.35
C ALA A 165 -2.79 3.21 -10.89
N SER A 166 -1.81 2.36 -10.59
CA SER A 166 -1.18 2.23 -9.28
C SER A 166 -0.42 3.50 -8.88
N LEU A 167 0.20 4.21 -9.82
CA LEU A 167 0.83 5.51 -9.58
C LEU A 167 -0.22 6.57 -9.20
N ILE A 168 -1.32 6.63 -9.95
CA ILE A 168 -2.45 7.54 -9.64
C ILE A 168 -3.01 7.22 -8.25
N ALA A 169 -3.24 5.94 -7.94
CA ALA A 169 -3.69 5.51 -6.62
C ALA A 169 -2.70 5.91 -5.52
N GLY A 170 -1.39 5.79 -5.76
CA GLY A 170 -0.34 6.23 -4.83
C GLY A 170 -0.37 7.73 -4.55
N ILE A 171 -0.53 8.56 -5.57
CA ILE A 171 -0.64 10.03 -5.42
C ILE A 171 -1.91 10.40 -4.65
N LEU A 172 -3.04 9.77 -4.98
CA LEU A 172 -4.29 9.97 -4.27
C LEU A 172 -4.18 9.53 -2.81
N TYR A 173 -3.49 8.42 -2.54
CA TYR A 173 -3.26 7.90 -1.19
C TYR A 173 -2.43 8.87 -0.35
N ILE A 174 -1.32 9.39 -0.89
CA ILE A 174 -0.49 10.40 -0.23
C ILE A 174 -1.31 11.65 0.10
N THR A 175 -2.10 12.13 -0.87
CA THR A 175 -2.98 13.30 -0.69
C THR A 175 -4.04 13.04 0.38
N PHE A 176 -4.62 11.85 0.38
CA PHE A 176 -5.60 11.41 1.37
C PHE A 176 -4.99 11.38 2.78
N LEU A 177 -3.82 10.76 2.96
CA LEU A 177 -3.14 10.69 4.26
C LEU A 177 -2.83 12.07 4.82
N TYR A 178 -2.31 12.99 3.99
CA TYR A 178 -2.00 14.35 4.40
C TYR A 178 -3.26 15.09 4.90
N ARG A 179 -4.30 15.15 4.07
CA ARG A 179 -5.54 15.85 4.41
C ARG A 179 -6.24 15.23 5.62
N SER A 180 -6.26 13.91 5.70
CA SER A 180 -6.83 13.19 6.84
C SER A 180 -6.06 13.51 8.13
N SER A 181 -4.73 13.66 8.04
CA SER A 181 -3.90 13.99 9.21
C SER A 181 -4.09 15.42 9.73
N GLU A 182 -4.55 16.35 8.89
CA GLU A 182 -4.88 17.72 9.31
C GLU A 182 -6.32 17.82 9.85
N ALA A 183 -7.23 16.98 9.35
CA ALA A 183 -8.64 16.98 9.74
C ALA A 183 -8.91 16.25 11.06
N LEU A 184 -8.02 15.35 11.46
CA LEU A 184 -8.11 14.49 12.66
C LEU A 184 -7.17 14.96 13.77
#